data_AF-A0AAV5ABK4-F1
#
_entry.id   AF-A0AAV5ABK4-F1
#
_cell.length_a   1.000
_cell.length_b   1.000
_cell.length_c   1.000
_cell.angle_alpha   90.00
_cell.angle_beta   90.00
_cell.angle_gamma   90.00
#
_symmetry.space_group_name_H-M   'P 1'
#
loop_
_entity.id
_entity.type
_entity.pdbx_description
1 polymer ?
#
loop_
_entity_poly.entity_id
_entity_poly.type
_entity_poly.pdbx_seq_one_letter_code
_entity_poly.pdbx_strand_id
1 'polypeptide(L)'
;MSVMGSLVRTGRTEVTEKLRREVDCVVKGYVDQGIAKVVPGVVFIDEVHMLDVKCFTFLNGPLESSMAPTVIFATNRGRCTVRGIEDIVSSHGVPADLLDRYALQLLTPASILSQLAGRKQIELEDIGKK
;
A
#
# COMPACT_ATOMS: atom_id res chain seq x y z
N MET A 1 -18.53 -37.64 -0.51
CA MET A 1 -17.70 -36.69 -1.27
C MET A 1 -16.36 -36.57 -0.56
N SER A 2 -15.26 -36.89 -1.25
CA SER A 2 -13.95 -37.08 -0.60
C SER A 2 -13.27 -35.74 -0.28
N VAL A 3 -12.92 -35.57 0.99
CA VAL A 3 -12.14 -34.47 1.59
C VAL A 3 -10.80 -34.24 0.87
N MET A 4 -10.31 -35.23 0.11
CA MET A 4 -9.04 -35.19 -0.61
C MET A 4 -9.01 -34.25 -1.83
N GLY A 5 -10.16 -33.82 -2.36
CA GLY A 5 -10.22 -32.91 -3.52
C GLY A 5 -9.90 -31.44 -3.17
N SER A 6 -9.96 -31.08 -1.88
CA SER A 6 -9.70 -29.71 -1.42
C SER A 6 -8.21 -29.40 -1.27
N LEU A 7 -7.34 -30.42 -1.11
CA LEU A 7 -5.90 -30.24 -0.91
C LEU A 7 -5.07 -30.19 -2.20
N VAL A 8 -5.61 -30.66 -3.35
CA VAL A 8 -4.86 -30.73 -4.62
C VAL A 8 -5.08 -29.48 -5.51
N ARG A 9 -6.06 -28.63 -5.18
CA ARG A 9 -6.31 -27.35 -5.87
C ARG A 9 -5.60 -26.17 -5.21
N THR A 10 -4.39 -26.37 -4.69
CA THR A 10 -3.55 -25.31 -4.11
C THR A 10 -2.86 -24.42 -5.16
N GLY A 11 -3.23 -24.50 -6.43
CA GLY A 11 -2.96 -23.44 -7.39
C GLY A 11 -4.00 -22.33 -7.22
N ARG A 12 -3.64 -21.22 -6.56
CA ARG A 12 -4.46 -19.99 -6.62
C ARG A 12 -4.55 -19.57 -8.09
N THR A 13 -5.65 -19.89 -8.76
CA THR A 13 -5.91 -19.39 -10.11
C THR A 13 -6.10 -17.88 -10.04
N GLU A 14 -5.45 -17.16 -10.95
CA GLU A 14 -5.65 -15.72 -11.08
C GLU A 14 -7.14 -15.42 -11.29
N VAL A 15 -7.63 -14.41 -10.57
CA VAL A 15 -9.01 -13.94 -10.76
C VAL A 15 -9.07 -13.27 -12.11
N THR A 16 -9.88 -13.83 -13.01
CA THR A 16 -10.04 -13.28 -14.36
C THR A 16 -10.75 -11.94 -14.34
N GLU A 17 -10.42 -11.11 -15.32
CA GLU A 17 -11.03 -9.78 -15.47
C GLU A 17 -12.55 -9.84 -15.68
N LYS A 18 -13.05 -10.90 -16.32
CA LYS A 18 -14.50 -11.14 -16.47
C LYS A 18 -15.18 -11.31 -15.11
N LEU A 19 -14.60 -12.15 -14.24
CA LEU A 19 -15.16 -12.38 -12.91
C LEU A 19 -15.14 -11.11 -12.04
N ARG A 20 -14.08 -10.29 -12.13
CA ARG A 20 -14.03 -9.00 -11.42
C ARG A 20 -15.18 -8.09 -11.84
N ARG A 21 -15.38 -7.91 -13.15
CA ARG A 21 -16.45 -7.06 -13.70
C ARG A 21 -17.85 -7.54 -13.32
N GLU A 22 -18.07 -8.86 -13.32
CA GLU A 22 -19.34 -9.45 -12.90
C GLU A 22 -19.62 -9.14 -11.43
N VAL A 23 -18.62 -9.31 -10.55
CA VAL A 23 -18.73 -8.98 -9.12
C VAL A 23 -18.97 -7.48 -8.92
N ASP A 24 -18.21 -6.62 -9.62
CA ASP A 24 -18.36 -5.16 -9.51
C ASP A 24 -19.76 -4.70 -9.92
N CYS A 25 -20.35 -5.31 -10.96
CA CYS A 25 -21.72 -5.03 -11.39
C CYS A 25 -22.74 -5.39 -10.30
N VAL A 26 -22.60 -6.56 -9.67
CA VAL A 26 -23.48 -7.00 -8.59
C VAL A 26 -23.36 -6.10 -7.36
N VAL A 27 -22.12 -5.78 -6.95
CA VAL A 27 -21.87 -4.88 -5.81
C VAL A 27 -22.47 -3.51 -6.07
N LYS A 28 -22.28 -2.96 -7.28
CA LYS A 28 -22.89 -1.69 -7.67
C LYS A 28 -24.41 -1.73 -7.59
N GLY A 29 -25.04 -2.82 -8.05
CA GLY A 29 -26.48 -3.02 -7.92
C GLY A 29 -26.98 -2.97 -6.48
N TYR A 30 -26.26 -3.57 -5.52
CA TYR A 30 -26.62 -3.49 -4.11
C TYR A 30 -26.43 -2.11 -3.50
N VAL A 31 -25.45 -1.34 -3.98
CA VAL A 31 -25.24 0.05 -3.56
C VAL A 31 -26.35 0.94 -4.10
N ASP A 32 -26.70 0.82 -5.38
CA ASP A 32 -27.74 1.63 -6.03
C ASP A 32 -29.13 1.36 -5.44
N GLN A 33 -29.40 0.13 -4.99
CA GLN A 33 -30.63 -0.26 -4.30
C GLN A 33 -30.67 0.15 -2.81
N GLY A 34 -29.57 0.71 -2.28
CA GLY A 34 -29.46 1.11 -0.87
C GLY A 34 -29.37 -0.06 0.11
N ILE A 35 -29.10 -1.28 -0.37
CA ILE A 35 -28.94 -2.49 0.46
C ILE A 35 -27.56 -2.53 1.10
N ALA A 36 -26.55 -1.99 0.40
CA ALA A 36 -25.17 -1.98 0.86
C ALA A 36 -24.53 -0.59 0.72
N LYS A 37 -23.51 -0.33 1.53
CA LYS A 37 -22.65 0.84 1.41
C LYS A 37 -21.21 0.37 1.28
N VAL A 38 -20.50 0.88 0.28
CA VAL A 38 -19.06 0.64 0.15
C VAL A 38 -18.32 1.61 1.06
N VAL A 39 -17.45 1.07 1.92
CA VAL A 39 -16.59 1.84 2.81
C VAL A 39 -15.14 1.65 2.35
N PRO A 40 -14.46 2.71 1.88
CA PRO A 40 -13.05 2.63 1.52
C PRO A 40 -12.20 2.23 2.72
N GLY A 41 -11.30 1.27 2.53
CA GLY A 41 -10.37 0.81 3.55
C GLY A 41 -9.03 1.52 3.51
N VAL A 42 -8.05 0.95 4.23
CA VAL A 42 -6.65 1.38 4.18
C VAL A 42 -5.81 0.19 3.70
N VAL A 43 -4.91 0.44 2.75
CA VAL A 43 -3.91 -0.51 2.29
C VAL A 43 -2.55 -0.03 2.76
N PHE A 44 -1.91 -0.80 3.63
CA PHE A 44 -0.57 -0.51 4.12
C PHE A 44 0.46 -1.40 3.41
N ILE A 45 1.47 -0.78 2.81
CA ILE A 45 2.57 -1.47 2.14
C ILE A 45 3.86 -1.04 2.79
N ASP A 46 4.45 -1.97 3.53
CA ASP A 46 5.78 -1.78 4.12
C ASP A 46 6.89 -2.04 3.09
N GLU A 47 8.06 -1.47 3.34
CA GLU A 47 9.25 -1.62 2.50
C GLU A 47 8.99 -1.36 1.01
N VAL A 48 8.32 -0.23 0.68
CA VAL A 48 7.88 0.06 -0.69
C VAL A 48 9.02 0.06 -1.73
N HIS A 49 10.26 0.29 -1.30
CA HIS A 49 11.46 0.19 -2.14
C HIS A 49 11.72 -1.22 -2.71
N MET A 50 10.98 -2.22 -2.26
CA MET A 50 10.99 -3.59 -2.80
C MET A 50 10.05 -3.77 -4.00
N LEU A 51 9.15 -2.81 -4.25
CA LEU A 51 8.26 -2.83 -5.42
C LEU A 51 9.01 -2.41 -6.70
N ASP A 52 8.65 -3.08 -7.80
CA ASP A 52 9.11 -2.76 -9.15
C ASP A 52 8.24 -1.64 -9.76
N VAL A 53 8.80 -0.87 -10.72
CA VAL A 53 8.06 0.12 -11.52
C VAL A 53 6.74 -0.43 -12.08
N LYS A 54 6.70 -1.70 -12.49
CA LYS A 54 5.45 -2.32 -12.99
C LYS A 54 4.35 -2.39 -11.92
N CYS A 55 4.73 -2.64 -10.67
CA CYS A 55 3.79 -2.66 -9.54
C CYS A 55 3.21 -1.27 -9.30
N PHE A 56 4.05 -0.25 -9.36
CA PHE A 56 3.60 1.14 -9.23
C PHE A 56 2.66 1.56 -10.36
N THR A 57 2.98 1.22 -11.61
CA THR A 57 2.08 1.47 -12.75
C THR A 57 0.74 0.75 -12.59
N PHE A 58 0.76 -0.49 -12.08
CA PHE A 58 -0.47 -1.22 -11.77
C PHE A 58 -1.28 -0.55 -10.66
N LEU A 59 -0.65 -0.07 -9.58
CA LEU A 59 -1.31 0.58 -8.46
C LEU A 59 -1.98 1.92 -8.83
N ASN A 60 -1.44 2.63 -9.83
CA ASN A 60 -2.03 3.89 -10.28
C ASN A 60 -3.46 3.72 -10.81
N GLY A 61 -3.74 2.63 -11.55
CA GLY A 61 -5.08 2.41 -12.12
C GLY A 61 -6.19 2.36 -11.05
N PRO A 62 -6.10 1.46 -10.04
CA PRO A 62 -7.06 1.39 -8.97
C PRO A 62 -7.13 2.66 -8.10
N LEU A 63 -6.02 3.37 -7.92
CA LEU A 63 -5.95 4.60 -7.13
C LEU A 63 -6.64 5.80 -7.77
N GLU A 64 -6.91 5.76 -9.08
CA GLU A 64 -7.67 6.80 -9.79
C GLU A 64 -9.19 6.70 -9.54
N SER A 65 -9.67 5.57 -9.01
CA SER A 65 -11.08 5.39 -8.67
C SER A 65 -11.48 6.22 -7.44
N SER A 66 -12.66 6.84 -7.47
CA SER A 66 -13.20 7.60 -6.34
C SER A 66 -13.46 6.75 -5.09
N MET A 67 -13.59 5.43 -5.26
CA MET A 67 -13.80 4.46 -4.19
C MET A 67 -12.50 3.72 -3.80
N ALA A 68 -11.34 4.23 -4.24
CA ALA A 68 -10.05 3.65 -3.91
C ALA A 68 -9.80 3.72 -2.39
N PRO A 69 -9.21 2.67 -1.79
CA PRO A 69 -8.76 2.74 -0.41
C PRO A 69 -7.59 3.73 -0.29
N THR A 70 -7.40 4.29 0.91
CA THR A 70 -6.21 5.09 1.21
C THR A 70 -4.99 4.16 1.23
N VAL A 71 -3.99 4.43 0.40
CA VAL A 71 -2.74 3.66 0.37
C VAL A 71 -1.68 4.38 1.18
N ILE A 72 -1.08 3.67 2.14
CA ILE A 72 0.02 4.15 2.98
C ILE A 72 1.26 3.34 2.63
N PHE A 73 2.29 4.03 2.14
CA PHE A 73 3.60 3.46 1.88
C PHE A 73 4.55 3.74 3.05
N ALA A 74 5.29 2.72 3.47
CA ALA A 74 6.38 2.88 4.43
C ALA A 74 7.72 2.46 3.81
N THR A 75 8.77 3.16 4.20
CA THR A 75 10.14 2.83 3.81
C THR A 75 11.12 3.34 4.83
N ASN A 76 12.13 2.52 5.11
CA ASN A 76 13.29 2.86 5.91
C ASN A 76 14.47 3.33 5.05
N ARG A 77 14.32 3.39 3.71
CA ARG A 77 15.38 3.83 2.79
C ARG A 77 15.17 5.27 2.34
N GLY A 78 16.22 6.08 2.48
CA GLY A 78 16.23 7.48 2.01
C GLY A 78 16.44 7.60 0.50
N ARG A 79 17.49 6.99 -0.04
CA ARG A 79 17.75 6.89 -1.49
C ARG A 79 18.04 5.44 -1.85
N CYS A 80 17.42 4.93 -2.91
CA CYS A 80 17.75 3.62 -3.46
C CYS A 80 17.37 3.54 -4.94
N THR A 81 17.85 2.51 -5.62
CA THR A 81 17.49 2.24 -7.01
C THR A 81 16.02 1.85 -7.11
N VAL A 82 15.35 2.34 -8.14
CA VAL A 82 13.98 1.92 -8.47
C VAL A 82 14.07 0.54 -9.13
N ARG A 83 13.43 -0.47 -8.55
CA ARG A 83 13.45 -1.82 -9.14
C ARG A 83 12.72 -1.81 -10.49
N GLY A 84 13.33 -2.46 -11.49
CA GLY A 84 12.80 -2.52 -12.86
C GLY A 84 13.30 -1.42 -13.80
N ILE A 85 14.13 -0.48 -13.31
CA ILE A 85 14.84 0.48 -14.16
C ILE A 85 16.33 0.44 -13.82
N GLU A 86 17.18 0.33 -14.83
CA GLU A 86 18.64 0.27 -14.64
C GLU A 86 19.19 1.65 -14.26
N ASP A 87 20.05 1.68 -13.25
CA ASP A 87 20.84 2.84 -12.79
C ASP A 87 20.09 4.12 -12.38
N ILE A 88 18.75 4.07 -12.23
CA ILE A 88 17.98 5.19 -11.69
C ILE A 88 17.87 5.09 -10.17
N VAL A 89 18.50 6.03 -9.47
CA VAL A 89 18.35 6.23 -8.03
C VAL A 89 17.31 7.32 -7.75
N SER A 90 16.32 6.99 -6.94
CA SER A 90 15.27 7.92 -6.51
C SER A 90 15.15 7.98 -4.99
N SER A 91 14.52 9.03 -4.49
CA SER A 91 14.11 9.11 -3.09
C SER A 91 13.14 7.97 -2.79
N HIS A 92 13.38 7.26 -1.69
CA HIS A 92 12.52 6.18 -1.18
C HIS A 92 12.30 4.97 -2.11
N GLY A 93 13.00 4.90 -3.25
CA GLY A 93 12.84 3.81 -4.23
C GLY A 93 11.57 3.91 -5.08
N VAL A 94 10.95 5.08 -5.10
CA VAL A 94 9.71 5.36 -5.83
C VAL A 94 10.04 6.19 -7.08
N PRO A 95 9.43 5.93 -8.25
CA PRO A 95 9.57 6.79 -9.43
C PRO A 95 9.22 8.26 -9.15
N ALA A 96 9.95 9.19 -9.74
CA ALA A 96 9.76 10.63 -9.52
C ALA A 96 8.32 11.09 -9.80
N ASP A 97 7.71 10.60 -10.88
CA ASP A 97 6.33 10.94 -11.28
C ASP A 97 5.27 10.58 -10.23
N LEU A 98 5.59 9.64 -9.33
CA LEU A 98 4.70 9.19 -8.27
C LEU A 98 4.95 9.90 -6.95
N LEU A 99 6.19 10.32 -6.71
CA LEU A 99 6.53 11.08 -5.51
C LEU A 99 5.71 12.37 -5.40
N ASP A 100 5.44 13.04 -6.53
CA ASP A 100 4.63 14.27 -6.56
C ASP A 100 3.16 14.03 -6.17
N ARG A 101 2.67 12.79 -6.24
CA ARG A 101 1.30 12.43 -5.86
C ARG A 101 1.16 12.06 -4.38
N TYR A 102 2.27 11.92 -3.66
CA TYR A 102 2.28 11.42 -2.29
C TYR A 102 2.45 12.53 -1.26
N ALA A 103 1.71 12.44 -0.16
CA ALA A 103 2.00 13.18 1.05
C ALA A 103 3.12 12.44 1.82
N LEU A 104 4.28 13.07 1.95
CA LEU A 104 5.42 12.49 2.68
C LEU A 104 5.39 12.95 4.13
N GLN A 105 5.26 11.98 5.06
CA GLN A 105 5.42 12.20 6.49
C GLN A 105 6.73 11.56 6.95
N LEU A 106 7.69 12.40 7.36
CA LEU A 106 8.91 11.91 8.01
C LEU A 106 8.60 11.54 9.45
N LEU A 107 8.90 10.30 9.82
CA LEU A 107 8.86 9.88 11.20
C LEU A 107 10.20 10.24 11.83
N THR A 108 10.16 11.15 12.82
CA THR A 108 11.33 11.36 13.65
C THR A 108 11.55 10.09 14.48
N PRO A 109 12.79 9.59 14.56
CA PRO A 109 13.07 8.42 15.37
C PRO A 109 12.94 8.80 16.84
N ALA A 110 11.74 8.65 17.40
CA ALA A 110 11.42 8.98 18.78
C ALA A 110 12.36 8.26 19.78
N SER A 111 12.79 7.05 19.43
CA SER A 111 13.81 6.30 20.17
C SER A 111 15.17 7.00 20.22
N ILE A 112 15.63 7.60 19.11
CA ILE A 112 16.90 8.32 19.05
C ILE A 112 16.80 9.63 19.83
N LEU A 113 15.67 10.34 19.75
CA LEU A 113 15.44 11.57 20.52
C LEU A 113 15.41 11.30 22.02
N SER A 114 14.70 10.25 22.45
CA SER A 114 14.70 9.79 23.84
C SER A 114 16.12 9.46 24.31
N GLN A 115 16.92 8.76 23.51
CA GLN A 115 18.29 8.40 23.85
C GLN A 115 19.23 9.62 23.91
N LEU A 116 19.12 10.57 22.98
CA LEU A 116 19.88 11.82 23.00
C LEU A 116 19.55 12.67 24.24
N ALA A 117 18.30 12.59 24.71
CA ALA A 117 17.86 13.21 25.96
C ALA A 117 18.21 12.42 27.23
N GLY A 118 18.95 11.30 27.11
CA GLY A 118 19.36 10.46 28.24
C GLY A 118 18.25 9.61 28.85
N ARG A 119 17.09 9.49 28.19
CA ARG A 119 15.90 8.76 28.66
C ARG A 119 15.82 7.36 28.03
N LYS A 120 15.35 6.38 28.80
CA LYS A 120 15.13 4.98 28.36
C LYS A 120 13.71 4.70 27.88
N GLN A 121 12.80 5.65 28.06
CA GLN A 121 11.39 5.53 27.68
C GLN A 121 11.04 6.71 26.78
N ILE A 122 10.29 6.40 25.72
CA ILE A 122 9.82 7.38 24.75
C ILE A 122 8.64 8.13 25.37
N GLU A 123 8.74 9.45 25.46
CA GLU A 123 7.65 10.32 25.93
C GLU A 123 6.99 11.03 24.74
N LEU A 124 5.82 11.63 24.97
CA LEU A 124 5.07 12.33 23.91
C LEU A 124 5.87 13.45 23.24
N GLU A 125 6.82 14.03 23.96
CA GLU A 125 7.74 15.06 23.46
C GLU A 125 8.70 14.54 22.37
N ASP A 126 8.96 13.22 22.35
CA ASP A 126 9.86 12.57 21.40
C ASP A 126 9.17 12.13 20.10
N ILE A 127 7.83 12.02 20.10
CA ILE A 127 7.02 11.49 18.99
C ILE A 127 6.56 12.61 18.03
N GLY A 128 6.73 13.88 18.38
CA GLY A 128 6.46 15.00 17.50
C GLY A 128 6.59 16.33 18.21
N LYS A 129 7.38 17.25 17.63
CA LYS A 129 7.43 18.64 18.07
C LYS A 129 6.03 19.27 17.97
N LYS A 130 5.61 19.97 19.03
CA LYS A 130 4.65 21.08 18.92
C LYS A 130 5.11 22.10 17.87
#